data_AF-A0A7J7Z407-F1
#
_entry.id   AF-A0A7J7Z407-F1
#
_cell.length_a   1.000
_cell.length_b   1.000
_cell.length_c   1.000
_cell.angle_alpha   90.00
_cell.angle_beta   90.00
_cell.angle_gamma   90.00
#
_symmetry.space_group_name_H-M   'P 1'
#
loop_
_entity.id
_entity.type
_entity.pdbx_description
1 polymer ?
#
loop_
_entity_poly.entity_id
_entity_poly.type
_entity_poly.pdbx_seq_one_letter_code
_entity_poly.pdbx_strand_id
1 'polypeptide(L)'
;MGEVQKILQKANIPLVTNEECQKRYRDYAITKQMICAGHKEGGKDVCKGDSGGPLVCKHHGMWHLVGITSWGEGCGRRKQPGVYTKVASMWTGF
;
A
#
# COMPACT_ATOMS: atom_id res chain seq x y z
N MET A 1 -2.95 14.92 10.40
CA MET A 1 -2.12 13.73 10.69
C MET A 1 -3.07 12.67 11.23
N GLY A 2 -2.99 11.41 10.77
CA GLY A 2 -3.85 10.34 11.28
C GLY A 2 -3.43 9.96 12.70
N GLU A 3 -4.39 9.82 13.60
CA GLU A 3 -4.16 9.37 14.98
C GLU A 3 -4.29 7.85 15.06
N VAL A 4 -3.46 7.24 15.92
CA VAL A 4 -3.53 5.81 16.21
C VAL A 4 -4.88 5.49 16.83
N GLN A 5 -5.62 4.56 16.23
CA GLN A 5 -6.96 4.19 16.66
C GLN A 5 -6.91 3.05 17.69
N LYS A 6 -7.78 3.10 18.70
CA LYS A 6 -7.93 2.02 19.70
C LYS A 6 -8.61 0.77 19.15
N ILE A 7 -9.39 0.93 18.08
CA ILE A 7 -10.14 -0.14 17.42
C ILE A 7 -9.52 -0.36 16.04
N LEU A 8 -9.29 -1.62 15.68
CA LEU A 8 -8.75 -2.01 14.38
C LEU A 8 -9.63 -1.48 13.25
N GLN A 9 -9.02 -0.71 12.34
CA GLN A 9 -9.67 -0.16 11.16
C GLN A 9 -9.33 -0.99 9.92
N LYS A 10 -10.19 -0.91 8.90
CA LYS A 10 -9.94 -1.51 7.58
C LYS A 10 -10.40 -0.57 6.47
N ALA A 11 -9.68 -0.57 5.35
CA ALA A 11 -10.02 0.21 4.18
C ALA A 11 -9.90 -0.64 2.91
N ASN A 12 -10.88 -0.49 2.01
CA ASN A 12 -10.77 -1.03 0.65
C ASN A 12 -10.11 0.01 -0.25
N ILE A 13 -8.96 -0.34 -0.80
CA ILE A 13 -8.15 0.49 -1.68
C ILE A 13 -7.77 -0.30 -2.94
N PRO A 14 -7.75 0.35 -4.12
CA PRO A 14 -7.36 -0.31 -5.36
C PRO A 14 -5.83 -0.41 -5.45
N LEU A 15 -5.35 -1.46 -6.11
CA LEU A 15 -3.96 -1.56 -6.51
C LEU A 15 -3.65 -0.53 -7.62
N VAL A 16 -2.43 0.00 -7.58
CA VAL A 16 -1.91 0.96 -8.56
C VAL A 16 -0.69 0.32 -9.22
N THR A 17 -0.59 0.39 -10.54
CA THR A 17 0.56 -0.17 -11.26
C THR A 17 1.85 0.57 -10.88
N ASN A 18 2.99 -0.12 -10.96
CA ASN A 18 4.27 0.51 -10.61
C ASN A 18 4.59 1.68 -11.54
N GLU A 19 4.17 1.66 -12.81
CA GLU A 19 4.39 2.80 -13.73
C GLU A 19 3.60 4.04 -13.28
N GLU A 20 2.33 3.86 -12.89
CA GLU A 20 1.50 4.97 -12.41
C GLU A 20 1.98 5.47 -11.04
N CYS A 21 2.44 4.56 -10.18
CA CYS A 21 3.02 4.91 -8.90
C CYS A 21 4.32 5.72 -9.06
N GLN A 22 5.19 5.32 -9.98
CA GLN A 22 6.44 6.03 -10.30
C GLN A 22 6.19 7.44 -10.85
N LYS A 23 5.12 7.64 -11.64
CA LYS A 23 4.74 8.98 -12.13
C LYS A 23 4.36 9.95 -10.99
N ARG A 24 3.89 9.41 -9.86
CA ARG A 24 3.43 10.15 -8.68
C ARG A 24 4.55 10.42 -7.69
N TYR A 25 5.44 9.44 -7.52
CA TYR A 25 6.65 9.56 -6.71
C TYR A 25 7.87 9.79 -7.61
N ARG A 26 8.04 11.03 -8.09
CA ARG A 26 9.14 11.36 -9.02
C ARG A 26 10.51 11.38 -8.35
N ASP A 27 10.54 11.68 -7.06
CA ASP A 27 11.78 11.81 -6.28
C ASP A 27 12.26 10.46 -5.68
N TYR A 28 11.48 9.39 -5.86
CA TYR A 28 11.77 8.06 -5.34
C TYR A 28 11.75 7.01 -6.44
N ALA A 29 12.60 5.99 -6.32
CA ALA A 29 12.58 4.84 -7.23
C ALA A 29 11.59 3.78 -6.72
N ILE A 30 10.51 3.55 -7.46
CA ILE A 30 9.54 2.48 -7.21
C ILE A 30 10.08 1.19 -7.84
N THR A 31 10.59 0.29 -7.01
CA THR A 31 11.23 -0.95 -7.47
C THR A 31 10.20 -2.05 -7.76
N LYS A 32 10.65 -3.13 -8.42
CA LYS A 32 9.81 -4.33 -8.65
C LYS A 32 9.44 -5.07 -7.36
N GLN A 33 10.14 -4.78 -6.26
CA GLN A 33 9.89 -5.32 -4.93
C GLN A 33 8.83 -4.51 -4.15
N MET A 34 8.30 -3.44 -4.76
CA MET A 34 7.25 -2.62 -4.19
C MET A 34 5.93 -2.84 -4.94
N ILE A 35 4.83 -2.66 -4.21
CA ILE A 35 3.46 -2.61 -4.73
C ILE A 35 2.76 -1.37 -4.17
N CYS A 36 2.00 -0.67 -4.98
CA CYS A 36 1.30 0.54 -4.56
C CYS A 36 -0.21 0.32 -4.49
N ALA A 37 -0.87 0.96 -3.52
CA ALA A 37 -2.33 0.90 -3.40
C ALA A 37 -2.88 2.22 -2.85
N GLY A 38 -4.01 2.68 -3.39
CA GLY A 38 -4.64 3.92 -2.97
C GLY A 38 -5.57 4.52 -4.02
N HIS A 39 -6.55 5.31 -3.57
CA HIS A 39 -7.48 5.99 -4.46
C HIS A 39 -6.85 7.20 -5.13
N LYS A 40 -7.20 7.47 -6.40
CA LYS A 40 -6.72 8.66 -7.11
C LYS A 40 -7.11 9.97 -6.39
N GLU A 41 -8.31 9.97 -5.80
CA GLU A 41 -8.88 11.09 -5.07
C GLU A 41 -8.32 11.28 -3.65
N GLY A 42 -7.47 10.35 -3.18
CA GLY A 42 -6.97 10.33 -1.81
C GLY A 42 -8.02 9.87 -0.80
N GLY A 43 -7.98 10.43 0.41
CA GLY A 43 -8.92 10.18 1.49
C GLY A 43 -8.65 8.90 2.28
N LYS A 44 -8.71 7.74 1.63
CA LYS A 44 -8.45 6.43 2.27
C LYS A 44 -7.03 5.97 1.97
N ASP A 45 -6.20 5.96 2.99
CA ASP A 45 -4.80 5.59 2.90
C ASP A 45 -4.29 5.14 4.26
N VAL A 46 -3.18 4.44 4.22
CA VAL A 46 -2.53 3.87 5.38
C VAL A 46 -1.62 4.93 5.99
N CYS A 47 -1.64 5.08 7.32
CA CYS A 47 -1.00 6.22 7.99
C CYS A 47 -0.01 5.78 9.08
N LYS A 48 0.54 6.76 9.81
CA LYS A 48 1.41 6.51 10.96
C LYS A 48 0.74 5.53 11.93
N GLY A 49 1.44 4.44 12.26
CA GLY A 49 0.96 3.39 13.14
C GLY A 49 0.52 2.12 12.42
N ASP A 50 0.32 2.17 11.10
CA ASP A 50 -0.05 1.01 10.29
C ASP A 50 1.16 0.31 9.64
N SER A 51 2.37 0.86 9.80
CA SER A 51 3.62 0.25 9.29
C SER A 51 3.77 -1.19 9.77
N GLY A 52 4.08 -2.10 8.86
CA GLY A 52 4.08 -3.54 9.13
C GLY A 52 2.71 -4.22 9.03
N GLY A 53 1.63 -3.46 8.86
CA GLY A 53 0.27 -3.98 8.66
C GLY A 53 0.09 -4.71 7.31
N PRO A 54 -0.91 -5.61 7.22
CA PRO A 54 -1.11 -6.42 6.03
C PRO A 54 -1.93 -5.71 4.95
N LEU A 55 -1.46 -5.77 3.71
CA LEU A 55 -2.27 -5.53 2.52
C LEU A 55 -2.72 -6.89 1.97
N VAL A 56 -4.03 -7.16 2.03
CA VAL A 56 -4.62 -8.43 1.58
C VAL A 56 -5.55 -8.24 0.39
N CYS A 57 -5.53 -9.19 -0.53
CA CYS A 57 -6.47 -9.24 -1.66
C CYS A 57 -7.27 -10.54 -1.61
N LYS A 58 -8.57 -10.46 -1.90
CA LYS A 58 -9.43 -11.64 -2.02
C LYS A 58 -9.45 -12.11 -3.47
N HIS A 59 -9.01 -13.34 -3.71
CA HIS A 59 -9.03 -13.98 -5.03
C HIS A 59 -9.67 -15.37 -4.90
N HIS A 60 -10.68 -15.67 -5.73
CA HIS A 60 -11.43 -16.94 -5.69
C HIS A 60 -11.91 -17.34 -4.29
N GLY A 61 -12.39 -16.38 -3.50
CA GLY A 61 -12.89 -16.65 -2.14
C GLY A 61 -11.82 -16.64 -1.04
N MET A 62 -10.54 -16.71 -1.40
CA MET A 62 -9.42 -16.80 -0.45
C MET A 62 -8.70 -15.46 -0.29
N TRP A 63 -8.29 -15.12 0.93
CA TRP A 63 -7.50 -13.93 1.22
C TRP A 63 -6.01 -14.25 1.12
N HIS A 64 -5.30 -13.48 0.32
CA HIS A 64 -3.86 -13.59 0.14
C HIS A 64 -3.17 -12.33 0.65
N LEU A 65 -2.07 -12.50 1.39
CA LEU A 65 -1.19 -11.40 1.76
C LEU A 65 -0.36 -11.00 0.54
N VAL A 66 -0.61 -9.81 -0.01
CA VAL A 66 0.06 -9.33 -1.22
C VAL A 66 1.10 -8.25 -0.93
N GLY A 67 0.94 -7.54 0.19
CA GLY A 67 1.87 -6.50 0.59
C GLY A 67 1.97 -6.29 2.10
N ILE A 68 3.05 -5.61 2.50
CA ILE A 68 3.29 -5.16 3.88
C ILE A 68 3.43 -3.64 3.84
N THR A 69 2.67 -2.94 4.68
CA THR A 69 2.72 -1.47 4.76
C THR A 69 4.15 -1.00 5.03
N SER A 70 4.67 -0.15 4.14
CA SER A 70 6.04 0.35 4.23
C SER A 70 6.05 1.87 4.46
N TRP A 71 5.69 2.66 3.44
CA TRP A 71 5.80 4.12 3.50
C TRP A 71 4.82 4.82 2.55
N GLY A 72 4.72 6.13 2.68
CA GLY A 72 3.96 7.02 1.81
C GLY A 72 4.26 8.47 2.15
N GLU A 73 4.02 9.40 1.21
CA GLU A 73 4.13 10.83 1.50
C GLU A 73 2.85 11.33 2.19
N GLY A 74 2.93 11.53 3.50
CA GLY A 74 1.74 11.90 4.27
C GLY A 74 0.72 10.75 4.31
N CYS A 75 -0.56 11.09 4.55
CA CYS A 75 -1.63 10.11 4.60
C CYS A 75 -2.86 10.65 3.87
N GLY A 76 -3.43 9.86 2.96
CA GLY A 76 -4.71 10.17 2.33
C GLY A 76 -4.62 11.30 1.32
N ARG A 77 -3.41 11.60 0.84
CA ARG A 77 -3.20 12.71 -0.08
C ARG A 77 -3.68 12.34 -1.47
N ARG A 78 -4.29 13.33 -2.14
CA ARG A 78 -4.68 13.21 -3.55
C ARG A 78 -3.46 12.82 -4.37
N LYS A 79 -3.64 11.83 -5.22
CA LYS A 79 -2.63 11.30 -6.13
C LYS A 79 -1.37 10.69 -5.48
N GLN A 80 -1.32 10.48 -4.16
CA GLN A 80 -0.19 9.84 -3.49
C GLN A 80 -0.64 8.50 -2.89
N PRO A 81 -0.43 7.37 -3.60
CA PRO A 81 -0.81 6.06 -3.07
C PRO A 81 0.19 5.61 -2.00
N GLY A 82 -0.27 4.78 -1.06
CA GLY A 82 0.63 4.10 -0.13
C GLY A 82 1.54 3.12 -0.89
N VAL A 83 2.78 2.97 -0.41
CA VAL A 83 3.78 2.05 -0.94
C VAL A 83 4.00 0.91 0.06
N TYR A 84 3.95 -0.31 -0.46
CA TYR A 84 4.00 -1.54 0.31
C TYR A 84 5.12 -2.43 -0.23
N THR A 85 5.72 -3.25 0.62
CA THR A 85 6.64 -4.31 0.19
C THR A 85 5.83 -5.41 -0.51
N LYS A 86 6.20 -5.80 -1.72
CA LYS A 86 5.53 -6.85 -2.49
C LYS A 86 5.94 -8.24 -1.97
N VAL A 87 5.04 -8.90 -1.26
CA VAL A 87 5.33 -10.20 -0.62
C VAL A 87 5.79 -11.24 -1.62
N ALA A 88 5.12 -11.36 -2.77
CA ALA A 88 5.49 -12.33 -3.80
C ALA A 88 6.92 -12.16 -4.36
N SER A 89 7.53 -10.97 -4.23
CA SER A 89 8.92 -10.75 -4.67
C SER A 89 9.96 -11.22 -3.65
N MET A 90 9.55 -11.46 -2.41
CA MET A 90 10.40 -11.91 -1.30
C MET A 90 10.35 -13.45 -1.14
N TRP A 91 9.42 -14.10 -1.84
CA TRP A 91 9.36 -15.55 -1.90
C TRP A 91 10.34 -16.03 -2.96
N THR A 92 11.59 -16.22 -2.56
CA THR A 92 12.51 -17.10 -3.29
C THR A 92 12.06 -18.53 -3.07
N GLY A 93 11.71 -19.23 -4.15
CA GLY A 93 11.30 -20.63 -4.10
C GLY A 93 12.33 -21.52 -3.40
N PHE A 94 11.83 -22.51 -2.68
CA PHE A 94 12.49 -23.80 -2.59
C PHE A 94 12.26 -24.56 -3.90
#